data_AF-A0A323V454-F1
#
_entry.id   AF-A0A323V454-F1
#
_cell.length_a   1.000
_cell.length_b   1.000
_cell.length_c   1.000
_cell.angle_alpha   90.00
_cell.angle_beta   90.00
_cell.angle_gamma   90.00
#
_symmetry.space_group_name_H-M   'P 1'
#
loop_
_entity.id
_entity.type
_entity.pdbx_description
1 polymer ?
#
loop_
_entity_poly.entity_id
_entity_poly.type
_entity_poly.pdbx_seq_one_letter_code
_entity_poly.pdbx_strand_id
1 'polypeptide(L)'
;MPALDDPQTRTAVDALRAGALRWLAGGVLAVVLGLLMGAAVVRIVENGGSRPPFAGLMVVALVAGGVAVTVVGLGSLVRVRRWTAALARTEWRSGLLRIAGPAVLQVEPLGFDEFTDEPLRLQLMSTAVWRTRAVQQLNGADVRYAEVSEQEWLLTADGAGTLYGARAARRR
;
A
#
# COMPACT_ATOMS: atom_id res chain seq x y z
N MET A 1 -2.85 -10.54 22.71
CA MET A 1 -3.96 -10.79 21.76
C MET A 1 -3.45 -10.55 20.35
N PRO A 2 -3.75 -11.45 19.39
CA PRO A 2 -3.44 -11.24 17.98
C PRO A 2 -3.90 -9.87 17.48
N ALA A 3 -3.06 -9.23 16.67
CA ALA A 3 -3.31 -7.90 16.13
C ALA A 3 -4.57 -7.84 15.26
N LEU A 4 -4.92 -8.95 14.60
CA LEU A 4 -6.13 -9.05 13.79
C LEU A 4 -7.43 -9.14 14.61
N ASP A 5 -7.37 -9.40 15.92
CA ASP A 5 -8.57 -9.42 16.76
C ASP A 5 -9.12 -8.02 17.01
N ASP A 6 -8.25 -7.00 16.95
CA ASP A 6 -8.60 -5.58 17.03
C ASP A 6 -9.54 -5.19 15.86
N PRO A 7 -10.78 -4.72 16.15
CA PRO A 7 -11.72 -4.28 15.13
C PRO A 7 -11.15 -3.20 14.20
N GLN A 8 -10.36 -2.26 14.73
CA GLN A 8 -9.78 -1.18 13.91
C GLN A 8 -8.77 -1.74 12.91
N THR A 9 -7.97 -2.71 13.32
CA THR A 9 -7.00 -3.40 12.46
C THR A 9 -7.73 -4.15 11.33
N ARG A 10 -8.83 -4.83 11.62
CA ARG A 10 -9.66 -5.51 10.60
C ARG A 10 -10.23 -4.52 9.58
N THR A 11 -10.83 -3.42 10.04
CA THR A 11 -11.37 -2.39 9.16
C THR A 11 -10.29 -1.78 8.26
N ALA A 12 -9.09 -1.53 8.78
CA ALA A 12 -7.99 -0.99 7.99
C ALA A 12 -7.49 -1.99 6.91
N VAL A 13 -7.41 -3.28 7.25
CA VAL A 13 -7.06 -4.34 6.29
C VAL A 13 -8.12 -4.48 5.20
N ASP A 14 -9.41 -4.41 5.56
CA ASP A 14 -10.52 -4.49 4.61
C ASP A 14 -10.56 -3.27 3.69
N ALA A 15 -10.26 -2.06 4.19
CA ALA A 15 -10.13 -0.87 3.35
C ALA A 15 -9.00 -1.01 2.32
N LEU A 16 -7.84 -1.54 2.72
CA LEU A 16 -6.74 -1.84 1.79
C LEU A 16 -7.14 -2.89 0.75
N ARG A 17 -7.86 -3.94 1.15
CA ARG A 17 -8.38 -4.98 0.25
C ARG A 17 -9.35 -4.39 -0.76
N ALA A 18 -10.30 -3.57 -0.30
CA ALA A 18 -11.27 -2.91 -1.17
C ALA A 18 -10.59 -1.99 -2.19
N GLY A 19 -9.61 -1.20 -1.76
CA GLY A 19 -8.79 -0.38 -2.64
C GLY A 19 -8.06 -1.21 -3.71
N ALA A 20 -7.42 -2.32 -3.30
CA ALA A 20 -6.72 -3.22 -4.22
C ALA A 20 -7.66 -3.88 -5.25
N LEU A 21 -8.86 -4.30 -4.83
CA LEU A 21 -9.89 -4.83 -5.72
C LEU A 21 -10.37 -3.79 -6.73
N ARG A 22 -10.55 -2.52 -6.32
CA ARG A 22 -10.95 -1.43 -7.23
C ARG A 22 -9.90 -1.17 -8.31
N TRP A 23 -8.62 -1.16 -7.94
CA TRP A 23 -7.53 -1.03 -8.90
C TRP A 23 -7.50 -2.22 -9.86
N LEU A 24 -7.62 -3.45 -9.35
CA LEU A 24 -7.63 -4.65 -10.18
C LEU A 24 -8.80 -4.65 -11.17
N ALA A 25 -10.02 -4.41 -10.69
CA ALA A 25 -11.22 -4.37 -11.52
C ALA A 25 -11.16 -3.23 -12.56
N GLY A 26 -10.69 -2.05 -12.16
CA GLY A 26 -10.51 -0.91 -13.06
C GLY A 26 -9.48 -1.18 -14.15
N GLY A 27 -8.37 -1.84 -13.80
CA GLY A 27 -7.34 -2.25 -14.77
C GLY A 27 -7.87 -3.27 -15.77
N VAL A 28 -8.57 -4.30 -15.31
CA VAL A 28 -9.19 -5.33 -16.18
C VAL A 28 -10.21 -4.68 -17.12
N LEU A 29 -11.08 -3.81 -16.59
CA LEU A 29 -12.08 -3.10 -17.39
C LEU A 29 -11.42 -2.22 -18.46
N ALA A 30 -10.34 -1.51 -18.13
CA ALA A 30 -9.60 -0.69 -19.09
C ALA A 30 -9.01 -1.53 -20.24
N VAL A 31 -8.48 -2.72 -19.94
CA VAL A 31 -8.01 -3.66 -20.97
C VAL A 31 -9.15 -4.10 -21.88
N VAL A 32 -10.29 -4.52 -21.30
CA VAL A 32 -11.47 -4.93 -22.08
C VAL A 32 -11.94 -3.79 -22.99
N LEU A 33 -12.06 -2.57 -22.48
CA LEU A 33 -12.43 -1.40 -23.26
C LEU A 33 -11.42 -1.10 -24.37
N GLY A 34 -10.12 -1.23 -24.10
CA GLY A 34 -9.07 -1.08 -25.10
C GLY A 34 -9.19 -2.10 -26.24
N LEU A 35 -9.46 -3.37 -25.92
CA LEU A 35 -9.68 -4.43 -26.91
C LEU A 35 -10.95 -4.20 -27.74
N LEU A 36 -12.06 -3.85 -27.09
CA LEU A 36 -13.31 -3.53 -27.78
C LEU A 36 -13.15 -2.33 -28.72
N MET A 37 -12.45 -1.29 -28.27
CA MET A 37 -12.12 -0.14 -29.09
C MET A 37 -11.22 -0.53 -30.27
N GLY A 38 -10.22 -1.39 -30.05
CA GLY A 38 -9.38 -1.92 -31.12
C GLY A 38 -10.19 -2.68 -32.17
N ALA A 39 -11.07 -3.58 -31.74
CA ALA A 39 -11.95 -4.32 -32.64
C ALA A 39 -12.90 -3.41 -33.43
N ALA A 40 -13.43 -2.38 -32.79
CA ALA A 40 -14.28 -1.38 -33.45
C ALA A 40 -13.52 -0.60 -34.53
N VAL A 41 -12.29 -0.15 -34.23
CA VAL A 41 -11.44 0.56 -35.19
C VAL A 41 -11.12 -0.31 -36.40
N VAL A 42 -10.79 -1.59 -36.18
CA VAL A 42 -10.54 -2.56 -37.25
C VAL A 42 -11.78 -2.70 -38.14
N ARG A 43 -12.96 -2.91 -37.55
CA ARG A 43 -14.23 -3.02 -38.30
C ARG A 43 -14.55 -1.76 -39.10
N ILE A 44 -14.28 -0.56 -38.57
CA ILE A 44 -14.52 0.69 -39.29
C ILE A 44 -13.66 0.76 -40.55
N VAL A 45 -12.37 0.41 -40.45
CA VAL A 45 -11.43 0.43 -41.57
C VAL A 45 -11.79 -0.65 -42.60
N GLU A 46 -12.14 -1.85 -42.15
CA GLU A 46 -12.57 -2.96 -43.04
C GLU A 46 -13.84 -2.61 -43.82
N ASN A 47 -14.77 -1.87 -43.22
CA ASN A 47 -16.00 -1.41 -43.86
C ASN A 47 -15.82 -0.14 -44.73
N GLY A 48 -14.58 0.22 -45.08
CA GLY A 48 -14.27 1.36 -45.95
C GLY A 48 -14.32 2.74 -45.25
N GLY A 49 -14.43 2.77 -43.93
CA GLY A 49 -14.39 4.00 -43.13
C GLY A 49 -12.97 4.54 -42.94
N SER A 50 -12.85 5.86 -42.74
CA SER A 50 -11.57 6.50 -42.43
C SER A 50 -11.09 6.15 -41.02
N ARG A 51 -9.80 5.81 -40.87
CA ARG A 51 -9.20 5.54 -39.55
C ARG A 51 -9.30 6.78 -38.65
N PRO A 52 -9.87 6.69 -37.44
CA PRO A 52 -9.91 7.83 -36.53
C PRO A 52 -8.49 8.19 -36.09
N PRO A 53 -8.15 9.49 -36.04
CA PRO A 53 -6.83 9.94 -35.59
C PRO A 53 -6.59 9.49 -34.14
N PHE A 54 -5.34 9.10 -33.83
CA PHE A 54 -4.90 8.64 -32.50
C PHE A 54 -5.58 7.38 -31.94
N ALA A 55 -6.52 6.76 -32.64
CA ALA A 55 -7.26 5.60 -32.12
C ALA A 55 -6.34 4.44 -31.70
N GLY A 56 -5.29 4.18 -32.47
CA GLY A 56 -4.29 3.17 -32.10
C GLY A 56 -3.55 3.52 -30.81
N LEU A 57 -3.21 4.80 -30.61
CA LEU A 57 -2.56 5.27 -29.39
C LEU A 57 -3.48 5.12 -28.16
N MET A 58 -4.77 5.43 -28.31
CA MET A 58 -5.75 5.23 -27.25
C MET A 58 -5.91 3.76 -26.86
N VAL A 59 -5.96 2.85 -27.84
CA VAL A 59 -6.01 1.40 -27.59
C VAL A 59 -4.77 0.95 -26.82
N VAL A 60 -3.58 1.37 -27.28
CA VAL A 60 -2.32 1.03 -26.61
C VAL A 60 -2.29 1.59 -25.18
N ALA A 61 -2.71 2.84 -24.98
CA ALA A 61 -2.75 3.47 -23.66
C ALA A 61 -3.72 2.75 -22.70
N LEU A 62 -4.91 2.37 -23.17
CA LEU A 62 -5.91 1.63 -22.40
C LEU A 62 -5.41 0.24 -22.01
N VAL A 63 -4.83 -0.49 -22.96
CA VAL A 63 -4.36 -1.86 -22.72
C VAL A 63 -3.11 -1.84 -21.84
N ALA A 64 -2.08 -1.08 -22.19
CA ALA A 64 -0.84 -1.03 -21.42
C ALA A 64 -1.06 -0.44 -20.01
N GLY A 65 -1.82 0.65 -19.92
CA GLY A 65 -2.22 1.25 -18.65
C GLY A 65 -3.08 0.32 -17.81
N GLY A 66 -4.07 -0.34 -18.42
CA GLY A 66 -4.93 -1.32 -17.76
C GLY A 66 -4.16 -2.51 -17.22
N VAL A 67 -3.20 -3.05 -17.98
CA VAL A 67 -2.29 -4.12 -17.53
C VAL A 67 -1.45 -3.66 -16.34
N ALA A 68 -0.81 -2.49 -16.43
CA ALA A 68 0.01 -1.96 -15.35
C ALA A 68 -0.80 -1.78 -14.05
N VAL A 69 -2.00 -1.20 -14.16
CA VAL A 69 -2.93 -1.01 -13.04
C VAL A 69 -3.38 -2.36 -12.46
N THR A 70 -3.67 -3.35 -13.32
CA THR A 70 -4.06 -4.70 -12.89
C THR A 70 -2.94 -5.37 -12.08
N VAL A 71 -1.69 -5.27 -12.55
CA VAL A 71 -0.51 -5.81 -11.85
C VAL A 71 -0.34 -5.15 -10.48
N VAL A 72 -0.51 -3.83 -10.41
CA VAL A 72 -0.45 -3.09 -9.14
C VAL A 72 -1.58 -3.52 -8.19
N GLY A 73 -2.81 -3.68 -8.69
CA GLY A 73 -3.94 -4.18 -7.91
C GLY A 73 -3.69 -5.59 -7.38
N LEU A 74 -3.19 -6.50 -8.23
CA LEU A 74 -2.88 -7.87 -7.86
C LEU A 74 -1.76 -7.95 -6.82
N GLY A 75 -0.66 -7.22 -7.04
CA GLY A 75 0.44 -7.13 -6.08
C GLY A 75 0.00 -6.60 -4.72
N SER A 76 -0.92 -5.62 -4.74
CA SER A 76 -1.52 -5.08 -3.51
C SER A 76 -2.37 -6.13 -2.78
N LEU A 77 -3.14 -6.96 -3.49
CA LEU A 77 -3.90 -8.06 -2.89
C LEU A 77 -3.01 -9.12 -2.26
N VAL A 78 -1.93 -9.52 -2.95
CA VAL A 78 -0.95 -10.47 -2.40
C VAL A 78 -0.34 -9.92 -1.12
N ARG A 79 0.02 -8.64 -1.11
CA ARG A 79 0.55 -7.97 0.08
C ARG A 79 -0.45 -7.94 1.22
N VAL A 80 -1.70 -7.56 0.96
CA VAL A 80 -2.77 -7.56 1.97
C VAL A 80 -2.95 -8.95 2.56
N ARG A 81 -2.98 -10.01 1.73
CA ARG A 81 -3.07 -11.39 2.23
C ARG A 81 -1.90 -11.78 3.13
N ARG A 82 -0.67 -11.44 2.74
CA ARG A 82 0.53 -11.68 3.56
C ARG A 82 0.44 -10.97 4.91
N TRP A 83 0.02 -9.71 4.90
CA TRP A 83 -0.17 -8.93 6.12
C TRP A 83 -1.28 -9.49 7.01
N THR A 84 -2.43 -9.87 6.44
CA THR A 84 -3.53 -10.49 7.21
C THR A 84 -3.06 -11.79 7.88
N ALA A 85 -2.34 -12.65 7.15
CA ALA A 85 -1.83 -13.90 7.70
C ALA A 85 -0.79 -13.69 8.81
N ALA A 86 0.03 -12.65 8.70
CA ALA A 86 1.01 -12.30 9.73
C ALA A 86 0.34 -11.68 10.97
N LEU A 87 -0.59 -10.75 10.79
CA LEU A 87 -1.35 -10.10 11.88
C LEU A 87 -2.22 -11.07 12.67
N ALA A 88 -2.64 -12.18 12.05
CA ALA A 88 -3.36 -13.25 12.75
C ALA A 88 -2.49 -14.00 13.78
N ARG A 89 -1.16 -13.87 13.71
CA ARG A 89 -0.21 -14.59 14.57
C ARG A 89 0.71 -13.69 15.38
N THR A 90 0.60 -12.38 15.20
CA THR A 90 1.51 -11.40 15.80
C THR A 90 0.70 -10.46 16.67
N GLU A 91 1.30 -10.03 17.77
CA GLU A 91 0.66 -9.11 18.70
C GLU A 91 1.15 -7.67 18.43
N TRP A 92 0.27 -6.71 18.69
CA TRP A 92 0.65 -5.31 18.70
C TRP A 92 1.57 -5.04 19.90
N ARG A 93 2.73 -4.42 19.63
CA ARG A 93 3.61 -3.84 20.64
C ARG A 93 3.35 -2.33 20.70
N SER A 94 3.39 -1.75 21.88
CA SER A 94 3.27 -0.30 22.07
C SER A 94 4.63 0.35 22.19
N GLY A 95 4.75 1.56 21.66
CA GLY A 95 5.95 2.37 21.78
C GLY A 95 5.70 3.79 21.33
N LEU A 96 6.69 4.66 21.51
CA LEU A 96 6.61 6.05 21.15
C LEU A 96 7.32 6.29 19.80
N LEU A 97 6.64 6.99 18.89
CA LEU A 97 7.20 7.28 17.57
C LEU A 97 8.06 8.53 17.60
N ARG A 98 9.30 8.43 17.11
CA ARG A 98 10.18 9.57 16.80
C ARG A 98 10.47 9.64 15.32
N ILE A 99 10.49 10.85 14.78
CA ILE A 99 10.90 11.10 13.40
C ILE A 99 12.41 11.33 13.35
N ALA A 100 13.12 10.43 12.69
CA ALA A 100 14.57 10.49 12.50
C ALA A 100 14.98 11.02 11.11
N GLY A 101 14.01 11.27 10.22
CA GLY A 101 14.22 11.84 8.89
C GLY A 101 12.95 11.79 8.04
N PRO A 102 13.01 12.23 6.77
CA PRO A 102 11.81 12.37 5.94
C PRO A 102 10.96 11.10 5.81
N ALA A 103 11.61 9.93 5.71
CA ALA A 103 10.95 8.62 5.66
C ALA A 103 11.49 7.64 6.71
N VAL A 104 12.35 8.11 7.61
CA VAL A 104 12.99 7.29 8.64
C VAL A 104 12.33 7.58 9.98
N LEU A 105 11.85 6.52 10.59
CA LEU A 105 11.14 6.51 11.86
C LEU A 105 12.00 5.77 12.88
N GLN A 106 11.88 6.17 14.13
CA GLN A 106 12.37 5.46 15.29
C GLN A 106 11.18 5.14 16.17
N VAL A 107 11.10 3.92 16.67
CA VAL A 107 10.11 3.53 17.66
C VAL A 107 10.85 3.17 18.94
N GLU A 108 10.55 3.92 19.99
CA GLU A 108 11.01 3.69 21.36
C GLU A 108 10.02 2.70 22.00
N PRO A 109 10.40 1.44 22.28
CA PRO A 109 9.49 0.49 22.92
C PRO A 109 9.01 0.97 24.29
N LEU A 110 7.88 0.46 24.77
CA LEU A 110 7.44 0.73 26.14
C LEU A 110 8.54 0.33 27.14
N GLY A 111 8.96 1.28 27.99
CA GLY A 111 10.05 1.07 28.96
C GLY A 111 11.46 1.32 28.40
N PHE A 112 11.57 1.92 27.21
CA PHE A 112 12.84 2.32 26.60
C PHE A 112 13.68 3.22 27.52
N ASP A 113 14.93 2.79 27.76
CA ASP A 113 15.97 3.60 28.40
C ASP A 113 16.98 4.09 27.34
N GLU A 114 17.10 5.42 27.21
CA GLU A 114 17.98 6.05 26.22
C GLU A 114 19.47 5.72 26.38
N PHE A 115 19.89 5.24 27.56
CA PHE A 115 21.28 4.92 27.87
C PHE A 115 21.64 3.45 27.64
N THR A 116 20.67 2.54 27.64
CA THR A 116 20.92 1.09 27.49
C THR A 116 20.29 0.48 26.26
N ASP A 117 19.21 1.07 25.75
CA ASP A 117 18.41 0.47 24.70
C ASP A 117 18.65 1.10 23.33
N GLU A 118 18.51 0.30 22.29
CA GLU A 118 18.59 0.78 20.91
C GLU A 118 17.18 0.94 20.32
N PRO A 119 16.83 2.14 19.79
CA PRO A 119 15.50 2.37 19.23
C PRO A 119 15.32 1.59 17.93
N LEU A 120 14.11 1.09 17.71
CA LEU A 120 13.77 0.37 16.48
C LEU A 120 13.71 1.34 15.30
N ARG A 121 14.69 1.27 14.40
CA ARG A 121 14.75 2.11 13.21
C ARG A 121 13.99 1.51 12.04
N LEU A 122 12.98 2.22 11.57
CA LEU A 122 12.11 1.82 10.47
C LEU A 122 12.15 2.83 9.33
N GLN A 123 11.91 2.37 8.11
CA GLN A 123 11.75 3.23 6.94
C GLN A 123 10.38 3.00 6.32
N LEU A 124 9.61 4.06 6.12
CA LEU A 124 8.30 3.99 5.47
C LEU A 124 8.42 3.40 4.06
N MET A 125 7.55 2.43 3.74
CA MET A 125 7.48 1.84 2.40
C MET A 125 6.63 2.68 1.45
N SER A 126 5.81 3.60 1.98
CA SER A 126 5.03 4.51 1.14
C SER A 126 5.89 5.70 0.72
N THR A 127 5.87 5.99 -0.58
CA THR A 127 6.48 7.18 -1.19
C THR A 127 5.50 8.33 -1.38
N ALA A 128 4.23 8.15 -1.00
CA ALA A 128 3.20 9.17 -1.18
C ALA A 128 3.38 10.28 -0.13
N VAL A 129 3.67 11.50 -0.60
CA VAL A 129 3.98 12.67 0.24
C VAL A 129 2.95 12.91 1.35
N TRP A 130 1.66 12.75 1.05
CA TRP A 130 0.60 12.93 2.04
C TRP A 130 0.64 11.87 3.15
N ARG A 131 0.97 10.60 2.85
CA ARG A 131 1.16 9.55 3.87
C ARG A 131 2.40 9.82 4.70
N THR A 132 3.49 10.26 4.06
CA THR A 132 4.72 10.61 4.77
C THR A 132 4.47 11.76 5.74
N ARG A 133 3.74 12.80 5.32
CA ARG A 133 3.35 13.92 6.21
C ARG A 133 2.40 13.49 7.33
N ALA A 134 1.43 12.62 7.05
CA ALA A 134 0.55 12.10 8.09
C ALA A 134 1.33 11.36 9.18
N VAL A 135 2.33 10.56 8.82
CA VAL A 135 3.19 9.87 9.81
C VAL A 135 4.11 10.85 10.54
N GLN A 136 4.63 11.87 9.86
CA GLN A 136 5.43 12.91 10.52
C GLN A 136 4.65 13.69 11.57
N GLN A 137 3.34 13.88 11.37
CA GLN A 137 2.46 14.52 12.35
C GLN A 137 2.26 13.67 13.62
N LEU A 138 2.58 12.37 13.57
CA LEU A 138 2.53 11.45 14.72
C LEU A 138 3.84 11.48 15.54
N ASN A 139 4.74 12.43 15.30
CA ASN A 139 5.97 12.55 16.10
C ASN A 139 5.66 12.78 17.58
N GLY A 140 6.20 11.93 18.45
CA GLY A 140 5.94 11.93 19.88
C GLY A 140 4.63 11.25 20.29
N ALA A 141 3.88 10.68 19.34
CA ALA A 141 2.65 9.95 19.65
C ALA A 141 2.91 8.50 20.03
N ASP A 142 2.03 7.95 20.85
CA ASP A 142 1.96 6.51 21.10
C ASP A 142 1.51 5.79 19.82
N VAL A 143 2.29 4.79 19.44
CA VAL A 143 2.03 3.96 18.28
C VAL A 143 2.00 2.49 18.67
N ARG A 144 1.19 1.75 17.94
CA ARG A 144 1.21 0.28 17.94
C ARG A 144 1.96 -0.19 16.71
N TYR A 145 2.90 -1.10 16.90
CA TYR A 145 3.70 -1.67 15.82
C TYR A 145 3.75 -3.20 15.92
N ALA A 146 3.75 -3.86 14.77
CA ALA A 146 3.77 -5.31 14.66
C ALA A 146 4.73 -5.74 13.55
N GLU A 147 5.54 -6.76 13.84
CA GLU A 147 6.44 -7.35 12.87
C GLU A 147 5.67 -8.35 12.02
N VAL A 148 5.57 -8.10 10.71
CA VAL A 148 4.83 -9.00 9.79
C VAL A 148 5.75 -9.90 8.97
N SER A 149 7.03 -9.56 8.90
CA SER A 149 8.12 -10.44 8.41
C SER A 149 9.46 -9.90 8.93
N GLU A 150 10.54 -10.66 8.76
CA GLU A 150 11.90 -10.29 9.20
C GLU A 150 12.35 -8.87 8.78
N GLN A 151 11.79 -8.35 7.68
CA GLN A 151 12.13 -7.02 7.17
C GLN A 151 10.95 -6.06 7.09
N GLU A 152 9.73 -6.49 7.39
CA GLU A 152 8.52 -5.66 7.26
C GLU A 152 7.79 -5.51 8.60
N TRP A 153 7.42 -4.27 8.87
CA TRP A 153 6.71 -3.85 10.05
C TRP A 153 5.44 -3.11 9.65
N LEU A 154 4.40 -3.25 10.45
CA LEU A 154 3.20 -2.45 10.38
C LEU A 154 3.15 -1.51 11.56
N LEU A 155 2.69 -0.28 11.32
CA LEU A 155 2.43 0.71 12.35
C LEU A 155 1.00 1.22 12.25
N THR A 156 0.40 1.50 13.39
CA THR A 156 -0.84 2.24 13.55
C THR A 156 -0.72 3.17 14.76
N ALA A 157 -1.56 4.19 14.82
CA ALA A 157 -1.68 5.07 15.97
C ALA A 157 -3.16 5.30 16.24
N ASP A 158 -3.50 5.66 17.47
CA ASP A 158 -4.89 6.02 17.78
C ASP A 158 -5.28 7.26 16.97
N GLY A 159 -6.45 7.19 16.31
CA GLY A 159 -6.91 8.23 15.39
C GLY A 159 -6.24 8.21 13.99
N ALA A 160 -5.26 7.35 13.72
CA ALA A 160 -4.62 7.28 12.40
C ALA A 160 -5.58 6.76 11.30
N GLY A 161 -6.58 5.95 11.68
CA GLY A 161 -7.58 5.39 10.76
C GLY A 161 -7.01 4.49 9.65
N THR A 162 -5.73 4.12 9.72
CA THR A 162 -5.05 3.33 8.67
C THR A 162 -3.80 2.63 9.18
N LEU A 163 -3.31 1.67 8.39
CA LEU A 163 -2.06 0.94 8.64
C LEU A 163 -0.93 1.46 7.73
N TYR A 164 0.23 1.68 8.33
CA TYR A 164 1.45 2.09 7.64
C TYR A 164 2.43 0.93 7.56
N GLY A 165 2.82 0.56 6.33
CA GLY A 165 3.91 -0.39 6.13
C GLY A 165 5.27 0.29 6.19
N ALA A 166 6.17 -0.28 6.97
CA ALA A 166 7.56 0.12 7.07
C ALA A 166 8.48 -1.10 6.92
N ARG A 167 9.75 -0.84 6.63
CA ARG A 167 10.81 -1.84 6.60
C ARG A 167 11.86 -1.54 7.64
N ALA A 168 12.57 -2.54 8.14
CA ALA A 168 13.73 -2.29 8.98
C ALA A 168 14.75 -1.42 8.23
N ALA A 169 15.17 -0.31 8.83
CA ALA A 169 16.22 0.53 8.25
C ALA A 169 17.56 -0.20 8.44
N ARG A 170 18.29 -0.45 7.35
CA ARG A 170 19.66 -0.97 7.46
C ARG A 170 20.49 0.05 8.24
N ARG A 171 21.18 -0.39 9.31
CA ARG A 171 22.28 0.39 9.91
C ARG A 171 23.27 0.70 8.79
N ARG A 172 23.35 1.97 8.41
CA ARG A 172 24.49 2.51 7.67
C ARG A 172 25.34 3.25 8.67
#